data_AF-A0A4Y2RF23-F1
#
_entry.id   AF-A0A4Y2RF23-F1
#
_cell.length_a   1.000
_cell.length_b   1.000
_cell.length_c   1.000
_cell.angle_alpha   90.00
_cell.angle_beta   90.00
_cell.angle_gamma   90.00
#
_symmetry.space_group_name_H-M   'P 1'
#
loop_
_entity.id
_entity.type
_entity.pdbx_description
1 polymer ?
#
loop_
_entity_poly.entity_id
_entity_poly.type
_entity_poly.pdbx_seq_one_letter_code
_entity_poly.pdbx_strand_id
1 'polypeptide(L)'
;MVSIAKEFIKAESMGDWQAHLNCVKEMILYFHASGHFPYTKSTYLYLQDILQLENLINPSVFRRFIQGFLTVRRSAKFICGTSTDMIIEQSLMKSMKQMEDREEIFDVIFEKYVHYVHRYFGHNVIIVFDGYSDYAKNTKVAEKHRRTTKISSSSDVLFDRFMTVPTNQQQFLANIHNKSRFISMPSEKLKAADIFVKQANNDADVLII
;
A
#
# COMPACT_ATOMS: atom_id res chain seq x y z
N MET A 1 31.45 3.44 -9.56
CA MET A 1 30.26 2.93 -8.84
C MET A 1 30.22 3.39 -7.38
N VAL A 2 31.18 3.03 -6.52
CA VAL A 2 31.12 3.39 -5.07
C VAL A 2 31.11 4.90 -4.83
N SER A 3 31.85 5.68 -5.61
CA SER A 3 31.83 7.15 -5.57
C SER A 3 30.43 7.71 -5.87
N ILE A 4 29.83 7.25 -6.98
CA ILE A 4 28.48 7.65 -7.42
C ILE A 4 27.43 7.27 -6.37
N ALA A 5 27.53 6.09 -5.76
CA ALA A 5 26.63 5.68 -4.69
C ALA A 5 26.73 6.59 -3.45
N LYS A 6 27.93 7.04 -3.09
CA LYS A 6 28.13 7.98 -1.97
C LYS A 6 27.53 9.35 -2.28
N GLU A 7 27.76 9.88 -3.49
CA GLU A 7 27.18 11.16 -3.93
C GLU A 7 25.65 11.06 -4.03
N PHE A 8 25.11 9.94 -4.47
CA PHE A 8 23.67 9.69 -4.49
C PHE A 8 23.05 9.74 -3.09
N ILE A 9 23.61 9.00 -2.12
CA ILE A 9 23.12 9.01 -0.73
C ILE A 9 23.18 10.41 -0.14
N LYS A 10 24.25 11.15 -0.44
CA LYS A 10 24.43 12.54 0.00
C LYS A 10 23.37 13.45 -0.63
N ALA A 11 23.13 13.34 -1.93
CA ALA A 11 22.11 14.11 -2.65
C ALA A 11 20.70 13.86 -2.07
N GLU A 12 20.34 12.60 -1.86
CA GLU A 12 19.06 12.19 -1.24
C GLU A 12 18.92 12.77 0.18
N SER A 13 19.97 12.64 1.00
CA SER A 13 19.98 13.16 2.38
C SER A 13 19.92 14.68 2.44
N MET A 14 20.42 15.37 1.41
CA MET A 14 20.40 16.82 1.30
C MET A 14 19.12 17.33 0.61
N GLY A 15 18.36 16.46 -0.05
CA GLY A 15 17.27 16.88 -0.94
C GLY A 15 17.78 17.64 -2.17
N ASP A 16 19.03 17.42 -2.58
CA ASP A 16 19.60 18.02 -3.78
C ASP A 16 19.15 17.24 -5.00
N TRP A 17 18.08 17.75 -5.60
CA TRP A 17 17.42 17.11 -6.72
C TRP A 17 18.30 17.02 -7.97
N GLN A 18 19.10 18.03 -8.26
CA GLN A 18 19.93 18.05 -9.45
C GLN A 18 21.09 17.06 -9.33
N ALA A 19 21.72 17.00 -8.15
CA ALA A 19 22.77 16.03 -7.85
C ALA A 19 22.24 14.60 -7.91
N HIS A 20 21.02 14.36 -7.41
CA HIS A 20 20.33 13.07 -7.51
C HIS A 20 20.18 12.62 -8.97
N LEU A 21 19.61 13.47 -9.84
CA LEU A 21 19.43 13.14 -11.26
C LEU A 21 20.74 12.87 -11.99
N ASN A 22 21.79 13.63 -11.68
CA ASN A 22 23.12 13.41 -12.25
C ASN A 22 23.68 12.05 -11.82
N CYS A 23 23.54 11.67 -10.55
CA CYS A 23 23.94 10.36 -10.06
C CYS A 23 23.17 9.23 -10.75
N VAL A 24 21.86 9.38 -10.92
CA VAL A 24 21.00 8.38 -11.58
C VAL A 24 21.42 8.18 -13.04
N LYS A 25 21.72 9.25 -13.78
CA LYS A 25 22.24 9.18 -15.16
C LYS A 25 23.55 8.41 -15.24
N GLU A 26 24.49 8.68 -14.32
CA GLU A 26 25.77 7.98 -14.24
C GLU A 26 25.60 6.49 -13.89
N MET A 27 24.63 6.14 -13.04
CA MET A 27 24.35 4.76 -12.65
C MET A 27 23.84 3.88 -13.80
N ILE A 28 23.15 4.45 -14.80
CA ILE A 28 22.63 3.70 -15.96
C ILE A 28 23.73 2.91 -16.67
N LEU A 29 24.90 3.54 -16.86
CA LEU A 29 26.04 2.92 -17.54
C LEU A 29 26.49 1.65 -16.80
N TYR A 30 26.44 1.68 -15.46
CA TYR A 30 26.80 0.55 -14.62
C TYR A 30 25.74 -0.55 -14.64
N PHE A 31 24.45 -0.21 -14.57
CA PHE A 31 23.38 -1.21 -14.67
C PHE A 31 23.41 -1.95 -16.00
N HIS A 32 23.71 -1.24 -17.09
CA HIS A 32 23.89 -1.83 -18.39
C HIS A 32 25.14 -2.73 -18.44
N ALA A 33 26.29 -2.24 -17.97
CA ALA A 33 27.54 -3.00 -17.97
C ALA A 33 27.48 -4.27 -17.09
N SER A 34 26.71 -4.26 -16.00
CA SER A 34 26.53 -5.41 -15.12
C SER A 34 25.45 -6.39 -15.57
N GLY A 35 24.79 -6.15 -16.71
CA GLY A 35 23.70 -6.99 -17.20
C GLY A 35 22.38 -6.86 -16.42
N HIS A 36 22.22 -5.83 -15.59
CA HIS A 36 20.99 -5.57 -14.85
C HIS A 36 19.96 -4.83 -15.72
N PHE A 37 19.61 -5.41 -16.88
CA PHE A 37 18.73 -4.80 -17.87
C PHE A 37 17.37 -4.32 -17.35
N PRO A 38 16.69 -5.02 -16.40
CA PRO A 38 15.46 -4.50 -15.81
C PRO A 38 15.67 -3.18 -15.06
N TYR A 39 16.77 -3.05 -14.29
CA TYR A 39 17.12 -1.83 -13.57
C TYR A 39 17.52 -0.72 -14.54
N THR A 40 18.28 -1.05 -15.59
CA THR A 40 18.59 -0.08 -16.65
C THR A 40 17.32 0.48 -17.28
N LYS A 41 16.38 -0.40 -17.66
CA LYS A 41 15.10 -0.01 -18.28
C LYS A 41 14.26 0.85 -17.33
N SER A 42 14.10 0.44 -16.08
CA SER A 42 13.33 1.22 -15.10
C SER A 42 13.96 2.58 -14.82
N THR A 43 15.30 2.65 -14.77
CA THR A 43 16.02 3.91 -14.56
C THR A 43 15.84 4.87 -15.73
N TYR A 44 15.83 4.36 -16.97
CA TYR A 44 15.52 5.19 -18.15
C TYR A 44 14.10 5.75 -18.12
N LEU A 45 13.10 4.91 -17.83
CA LEU A 45 11.70 5.34 -17.72
C LEU A 45 11.54 6.38 -16.61
N TYR A 46 12.13 6.12 -15.44
CA TYR A 46 12.16 7.08 -14.34
C TYR A 46 12.74 8.44 -14.77
N LEU A 47 13.90 8.46 -15.43
CA LEU A 47 14.49 9.73 -15.89
C LEU A 47 13.61 10.45 -16.91
N GLN A 48 12.94 9.71 -17.81
CA GLN A 48 12.04 10.32 -18.79
C GLN A 48 10.85 10.98 -18.11
N ASP A 49 10.19 10.26 -17.22
CA ASP A 49 9.00 10.74 -16.51
C ASP A 49 9.34 11.93 -15.62
N ILE A 50 10.48 11.85 -14.92
CA ILE A 50 10.86 12.86 -13.94
C ILE A 50 11.33 14.18 -14.57
N LEU A 51 11.86 14.12 -15.80
CA LEU A 51 12.19 15.32 -16.59
C LEU A 51 10.93 16.00 -17.14
N GLN A 52 9.85 15.25 -17.34
CA GLN A 52 8.55 15.80 -17.76
C GLN A 52 7.69 16.25 -16.58
N LEU A 53 8.11 15.98 -15.35
CA LEU A 53 7.34 16.22 -14.13
C LEU A 53 6.88 17.68 -13.98
N GLU A 54 7.70 18.65 -14.38
CA GLU A 54 7.36 20.08 -14.34
C GLU A 54 6.04 20.40 -15.07
N ASN A 55 5.75 19.69 -16.16
CA ASN A 55 4.57 19.89 -16.98
C ASN A 55 3.34 19.12 -16.47
N LEU A 56 3.54 18.15 -15.58
CA LEU A 56 2.50 17.21 -15.12
C LEU A 56 1.90 17.60 -13.77
N ILE A 57 2.66 18.29 -12.91
CA ILE A 57 2.22 18.64 -11.57
C ILE A 57 2.06 20.15 -11.38
N ASN A 58 1.34 20.54 -10.33
CA ASN A 58 1.15 21.95 -10.01
C ASN A 58 2.52 22.66 -9.82
N PRO A 59 2.76 23.82 -10.48
CA PRO A 59 4.04 24.52 -10.42
C PRO A 59 4.51 24.88 -9.01
N SER A 60 3.57 25.16 -8.09
CA SER A 60 3.91 25.47 -6.69
C SER A 60 4.44 24.24 -5.94
N VAL A 61 3.92 23.06 -6.25
CA VAL A 61 4.36 21.78 -5.67
C VAL A 61 5.71 21.39 -6.27
N PHE A 62 5.87 21.53 -7.59
CA PHE A 62 7.15 21.30 -8.26
C PHE A 62 8.26 22.21 -7.69
N ARG A 63 7.98 23.49 -7.49
CA ARG A 63 8.95 24.42 -6.89
C ARG A 63 9.40 23.96 -5.51
N ARG A 64 8.47 23.54 -4.64
CA ARG A 64 8.82 23.02 -3.31
C ARG A 64 9.60 21.71 -3.40
N PHE A 65 9.25 20.85 -4.35
CA PHE A 65 9.95 19.60 -4.60
C PHE A 65 11.43 19.84 -4.96
N ILE A 66 11.72 20.73 -5.93
CA ILE A 66 13.09 21.09 -6.34
C ILE A 66 13.85 21.82 -5.23
N GLN A 67 13.16 22.53 -4.34
CA GLN A 67 13.74 23.19 -3.17
C GLN A 67 14.16 22.21 -2.05
N GLY A 68 14.07 20.90 -2.26
CA GLY A 68 14.53 19.88 -1.32
C GLY A 68 13.53 19.49 -0.24
N PHE A 69 12.25 19.88 -0.40
CA PHE A 69 11.18 19.46 0.52
C PHE A 69 10.78 17.98 0.36
N LEU A 70 11.46 17.23 -0.51
CA LEU A 70 11.41 15.76 -0.56
C LEU A 70 11.94 15.11 0.74
N THR A 71 12.81 15.83 1.45
CA THR A 71 13.56 15.28 2.56
C THR A 71 13.26 16.05 3.84
N VAL A 72 12.79 15.33 4.87
CA VAL A 72 12.48 15.90 6.18
C VAL A 72 13.69 15.74 7.10
N ARG A 73 14.01 16.79 7.86
CA ARG A 73 15.14 16.81 8.78
C ARG A 73 14.65 17.04 10.20
N ARG A 74 15.09 16.20 11.15
CA ARG A 74 14.82 16.39 12.59
C ARG A 74 15.81 17.35 13.27
N SER A 75 16.92 17.65 12.61
CA SER A 75 17.97 18.54 13.12
C SER A 75 18.62 19.33 11.99
N ALA A 76 19.39 20.36 12.31
CA ALA A 76 20.11 21.16 11.31
C ALA A 76 21.37 20.49 10.75
N LYS A 77 21.62 19.20 11.05
CA LYS A 77 22.82 18.48 10.57
C LYS A 77 22.76 18.26 9.05
N PHE A 78 23.92 18.34 8.40
CA PHE A 78 24.03 18.36 6.93
C PHE A 78 23.56 17.07 6.22
N ILE A 79 23.74 15.90 6.85
CA ILE A 79 23.39 14.57 6.31
C ILE A 79 22.45 13.87 7.30
N CYS A 80 21.28 14.46 7.55
CA CYS A 80 20.28 13.85 8.44
C CYS A 80 18.87 13.83 7.86
N GLY A 81 18.77 14.14 6.57
CA GLY A 81 17.50 14.10 5.87
C GLY A 81 17.02 12.68 5.65
N THR A 82 15.76 12.44 5.96
CA THR A 82 15.05 11.19 5.64
C THR A 82 13.97 11.52 4.60
N SER A 83 13.81 10.68 3.59
CA SER A 83 12.77 10.88 2.58
C SER A 83 11.38 10.91 3.24
N THR A 84 10.48 11.75 2.70
CA THR A 84 9.10 11.84 3.20
C THR A 84 8.37 10.50 3.16
N ASP A 85 8.62 9.70 2.12
CA ASP A 85 8.02 8.37 1.94
C ASP A 85 8.40 7.41 3.07
N MET A 86 9.69 7.34 3.41
CA MET A 86 10.19 6.53 4.52
C MET A 86 9.59 6.95 5.86
N ILE A 87 9.32 8.24 6.07
CA ILE A 87 8.66 8.72 7.29
C ILE A 87 7.19 8.33 7.32
N ILE A 88 6.49 8.42 6.19
CA ILE A 88 5.09 7.96 6.08
C ILE A 88 5.02 6.47 6.38
N GLU A 89 5.91 5.66 5.80
CA GLU A 89 5.96 4.23 6.04
C GLU A 89 6.26 3.92 7.52
N GLN A 90 7.33 4.49 8.08
CA GLN A 90 7.79 4.15 9.42
C GLN A 90 6.94 4.76 10.55
N SER A 91 6.29 5.90 10.30
CA SER A 91 5.45 6.58 11.30
C SER A 91 3.98 6.22 11.14
N LEU A 92 3.42 6.43 9.96
CA LEU A 92 1.98 6.29 9.74
C LEU A 92 1.61 4.82 9.55
N MET A 93 2.23 4.13 8.59
CA MET A 93 1.85 2.73 8.27
C MET A 93 2.16 1.78 9.43
N LYS A 94 3.27 1.99 10.15
CA LYS A 94 3.61 1.23 11.36
C LYS A 94 2.63 1.45 12.51
N SER A 95 2.18 2.69 12.72
CA SER A 95 1.20 3.00 13.79
C SER A 95 -0.18 2.39 13.51
N MET A 96 -0.59 2.36 12.24
CA MET A 96 -1.82 1.68 11.81
C MET A 96 -1.75 0.16 12.06
N LYS A 97 -0.58 -0.44 11.86
CA LYS A 97 -0.35 -1.87 12.13
C LYS A 97 -0.33 -2.21 13.63
N GLN A 98 0.10 -1.30 14.50
CA GLN A 98 0.05 -1.54 15.96
C GLN A 98 -1.36 -1.53 16.55
N MET A 99 -2.33 -0.87 15.90
CA MET A 99 -3.74 -0.97 16.30
C MET A 99 -4.34 -2.36 16.02
N GLU A 100 -3.63 -3.19 15.25
CA GLU A 100 -4.01 -4.56 14.86
C GLU A 100 -3.62 -5.63 15.90
N ASP A 101 -2.71 -5.31 16.84
CA ASP A 101 -2.11 -6.25 17.83
C ASP A 101 -2.92 -6.39 19.14
N ARG A 102 -4.13 -5.81 19.24
CA ARG A 102 -5.01 -6.12 20.37
C ARG A 102 -5.71 -7.45 20.10
N GLU A 103 -5.55 -8.43 21.00
CA GLU A 103 -6.31 -9.69 20.99
C GLU A 103 -7.81 -9.40 21.22
N GLU A 104 -8.47 -8.95 20.16
CA GLU A 104 -9.88 -8.66 20.13
C GLU A 104 -10.59 -9.75 19.35
N ILE A 105 -11.78 -10.10 19.84
CA ILE A 105 -12.67 -11.06 19.20
C ILE A 105 -13.30 -10.39 17.97
N PHE A 106 -13.54 -11.16 16.90
CA PHE A 106 -14.14 -10.64 15.65
C PHE A 106 -15.42 -9.84 15.90
N ASP A 107 -16.28 -10.31 16.80
CA ASP A 107 -17.53 -9.63 17.14
C ASP A 107 -17.33 -8.20 17.64
N VAL A 108 -16.29 -7.96 18.47
CA VAL A 108 -15.92 -6.65 19.01
C VAL A 108 -15.39 -5.74 17.90
N ILE A 109 -14.59 -6.29 16.99
CA ILE A 109 -14.07 -5.56 15.83
C ILE A 109 -15.22 -5.12 14.92
N PHE A 110 -16.18 -6.00 14.67
CA PHE A 110 -17.35 -5.68 13.85
C PHE A 110 -18.25 -4.63 14.51
N GLU A 111 -18.44 -4.65 15.84
CA GLU A 111 -19.14 -3.57 16.55
C GLU A 111 -18.45 -2.21 16.36
N LYS A 112 -17.12 -2.18 16.49
CA LYS A 112 -16.35 -0.95 16.28
C LYS A 112 -16.51 -0.43 14.86
N TYR A 113 -16.57 -1.33 13.87
CA TYR A 113 -16.79 -0.95 12.48
C TYR A 113 -18.19 -0.37 12.26
N VAL A 114 -19.24 -1.00 12.79
CA VAL A 114 -20.61 -0.47 12.76
C VAL A 114 -20.67 0.92 13.41
N HIS A 115 -20.08 1.08 14.60
CA HIS A 115 -20.05 2.36 15.30
C HIS A 115 -19.30 3.43 14.50
N TYR A 116 -18.18 3.08 13.88
CA TYR A 116 -17.42 3.96 13.00
C TYR A 116 -18.26 4.44 11.82
N VAL A 117 -18.97 3.53 11.14
CA VAL A 117 -19.82 3.87 9.99
C VAL A 117 -20.91 4.86 10.40
N HIS A 118 -21.65 4.54 11.46
CA HIS A 118 -22.71 5.42 11.96
C HIS A 118 -22.20 6.79 12.39
N ARG A 119 -21.05 6.83 13.08
CA ARG A 119 -20.47 8.07 13.59
C ARG A 119 -20.02 9.02 12.49
N TYR A 120 -19.41 8.51 11.43
CA TYR A 120 -18.75 9.35 10.42
C TYR A 120 -19.55 9.50 9.12
N PHE A 121 -20.38 8.52 8.76
CA PHE A 121 -21.10 8.49 7.50
C PHE A 121 -22.63 8.50 7.67
N GLY A 122 -23.13 8.26 8.89
CA GLY A 122 -24.55 8.26 9.20
C GLY A 122 -25.28 6.99 8.75
N HIS A 123 -26.61 7.09 8.63
CA HIS A 123 -27.50 5.93 8.42
C HIS A 123 -27.79 5.64 6.93
N ASN A 124 -27.52 6.58 6.02
CA ASN A 124 -27.80 6.41 4.59
C ASN A 124 -26.52 6.06 3.81
N VAL A 125 -25.94 4.91 4.15
CA VAL A 125 -24.66 4.44 3.62
C VAL A 125 -24.82 3.06 3.03
N ILE A 126 -24.21 2.86 1.86
CA ILE A 126 -24.07 1.54 1.23
C ILE A 126 -22.61 1.12 1.34
N ILE A 127 -22.36 0.00 2.03
CA ILE A 127 -21.04 -0.61 2.08
C ILE A 127 -20.95 -1.67 1.00
N VAL A 128 -19.92 -1.58 0.16
CA VAL A 128 -19.66 -2.54 -0.92
C VAL A 128 -18.45 -3.37 -0.56
N PHE A 129 -18.66 -4.67 -0.34
CA PHE A 129 -17.57 -5.63 -0.15
C PHE A 129 -17.06 -6.18 -1.49
N ASP A 130 -15.79 -6.54 -1.49
CA ASP A 130 -15.16 -7.17 -2.64
C ASP A 130 -15.71 -8.59 -2.89
N GLY A 131 -15.65 -9.00 -4.15
CA GLY A 131 -16.05 -10.31 -4.61
C GLY A 131 -14.88 -11.23 -4.86
N TYR A 132 -15.09 -12.52 -4.64
CA TYR A 132 -14.08 -13.54 -4.93
C TYR A 132 -14.59 -14.63 -5.87
N SER A 133 -15.50 -14.29 -6.78
CA SER A 133 -16.01 -15.21 -7.79
C SER A 133 -14.99 -15.48 -8.91
N ASP A 134 -15.33 -16.40 -9.80
CA ASP A 134 -14.44 -17.18 -10.67
C ASP A 134 -13.22 -16.47 -11.28
N TYR A 135 -12.07 -17.14 -11.12
CA TYR A 135 -10.73 -16.67 -11.48
C TYR A 135 -10.48 -16.64 -12.98
N ALA A 136 -11.28 -17.33 -13.78
CA ALA A 136 -11.00 -17.50 -15.20
C ALA A 136 -11.12 -16.20 -16.02
N LYS A 137 -11.70 -15.12 -15.47
CA LYS A 137 -12.08 -13.91 -16.23
C LYS A 137 -11.63 -12.58 -15.61
N ASN A 138 -10.59 -12.55 -14.78
CA ASN A 138 -10.13 -11.31 -14.14
C ASN A 138 -8.69 -10.93 -14.54
N THR A 139 -8.45 -9.65 -14.83
CA THR A 139 -7.12 -9.08 -15.14
C THR A 139 -6.15 -9.16 -13.96
N LYS A 140 -6.64 -9.35 -12.73
CA LYS A 140 -5.86 -9.47 -11.48
C LYS A 140 -5.34 -10.89 -11.17
N VAL A 141 -5.57 -11.88 -12.04
CA VAL A 141 -5.19 -13.29 -11.80
C VAL A 141 -3.69 -13.48 -11.58
N ALA A 142 -2.84 -12.83 -12.39
CA ALA A 142 -1.39 -12.97 -12.28
C ALA A 142 -0.86 -12.45 -10.94
N GLU A 143 -1.33 -11.28 -10.49
CA GLU A 143 -0.92 -10.69 -9.21
C GLU A 143 -1.44 -11.53 -8.03
N LYS A 144 -2.66 -12.07 -8.13
CA LYS A 144 -3.22 -12.96 -7.12
C LYS A 144 -2.44 -14.27 -7.04
N HIS A 145 -2.10 -14.88 -8.18
CA HIS A 145 -1.26 -16.09 -8.24
C HIS A 145 0.12 -15.85 -7.61
N ARG A 146 0.77 -14.71 -7.89
CA ARG A 146 2.04 -14.32 -7.26
C ARG A 146 1.94 -14.20 -5.73
N ARG A 147 0.83 -13.68 -5.20
CA ARG A 147 0.61 -13.55 -3.75
C ARG A 147 0.30 -14.90 -3.09
N THR A 148 -0.50 -15.74 -3.75
CA THR A 148 -0.85 -17.08 -3.24
C THR A 148 0.33 -18.04 -3.29
N THR A 149 1.19 -18.01 -4.31
CA THR A 149 2.38 -18.88 -4.38
C THR A 149 3.45 -18.54 -3.34
N LYS A 150 3.43 -17.31 -2.80
CA LYS A 150 4.34 -16.87 -1.74
C LYS A 150 3.92 -17.32 -0.33
N ILE A 151 2.66 -17.73 -0.16
CA ILE A 151 2.10 -18.13 1.12
C ILE A 151 1.84 -19.63 1.06
N SER A 152 2.60 -20.41 1.83
CA SER A 152 2.44 -21.85 1.99
C SER A 152 0.96 -22.22 2.20
N SER A 153 0.55 -23.40 1.71
CA SER A 153 -0.80 -23.98 1.80
C SER A 153 -1.61 -23.45 2.98
N SER A 154 -2.51 -22.50 2.72
CA SER A 154 -3.41 -21.96 3.74
C SER A 154 -4.61 -22.89 3.92
N SER A 155 -4.75 -23.45 5.11
CA SER A 155 -5.85 -24.35 5.45
C SER A 155 -7.19 -23.61 5.48
N ASP A 156 -8.27 -24.31 5.13
CA ASP A 156 -9.62 -23.83 5.46
C ASP A 156 -9.72 -23.77 6.99
N VAL A 157 -9.97 -22.58 7.52
CA VAL A 157 -10.08 -22.35 8.96
C VAL A 157 -11.57 -22.31 9.27
N LEU A 158 -12.00 -23.16 10.21
CA LEU A 158 -13.30 -23.00 10.82
C LEU A 158 -13.18 -21.92 11.90
N PHE A 159 -13.85 -20.78 11.70
CA PHE A 159 -13.87 -19.70 12.67
C PHE A 159 -15.28 -19.17 12.85
N ASP A 160 -15.53 -18.60 14.03
CA ASP A 160 -16.77 -17.95 14.41
C ASP A 160 -16.49 -16.54 14.95
N ARG A 161 -17.53 -15.72 15.06
CA ARG A 161 -17.48 -14.34 15.55
C ARG A 161 -16.90 -14.22 16.96
N PHE A 162 -16.93 -15.28 17.76
CA PHE A 162 -16.38 -15.31 19.12
C PHE A 162 -14.89 -15.66 19.20
N MET A 163 -14.23 -15.94 18.07
CA MET A 163 -12.81 -16.23 18.03
C MET A 163 -11.97 -14.95 17.95
N THR A 164 -10.75 -15.02 18.49
CA THR A 164 -9.73 -13.98 18.33
C THR A 164 -9.15 -14.03 16.93
N VAL A 165 -8.67 -12.88 16.46
CA VAL A 165 -8.03 -12.77 15.14
C VAL A 165 -6.79 -13.68 15.08
N PRO A 166 -6.67 -14.57 14.08
CA PRO A 166 -5.48 -15.41 13.96
C PRO A 166 -4.24 -14.54 13.74
N THR A 167 -3.16 -14.85 14.46
CA THR A 167 -1.88 -14.10 14.42
C THR A 167 -1.24 -14.05 13.03
N ASN A 168 -1.58 -14.99 12.14
CA ASN A 168 -1.17 -14.97 10.73
C ASN A 168 -2.32 -14.61 9.79
N GLN A 169 -2.76 -13.35 9.85
CA GLN A 169 -3.80 -12.82 8.97
C GLN A 169 -3.50 -12.99 7.48
N GLN A 170 -2.22 -12.84 7.07
CA GLN A 170 -1.85 -12.99 5.66
C GLN A 170 -2.13 -14.41 5.16
N GLN A 171 -1.83 -15.42 5.98
CA GLN A 171 -2.15 -16.80 5.67
C GLN A 171 -3.66 -17.04 5.71
N PHE A 172 -4.36 -16.56 6.73
CA PHE A 172 -5.82 -16.67 6.85
C PHE A 172 -6.53 -16.09 5.62
N LEU A 173 -6.17 -14.86 5.23
CA LEU A 173 -6.70 -14.15 4.08
C LEU A 173 -6.13 -14.67 2.76
N ALA A 174 -5.11 -15.52 2.71
CA ALA A 174 -4.69 -16.12 1.44
C ALA A 174 -5.72 -17.12 0.91
N ASN A 175 -6.50 -17.75 1.80
CA ASN A 175 -7.51 -18.74 1.45
C ASN A 175 -8.84 -18.08 1.09
N ILE A 176 -9.39 -18.47 -0.05
CA ILE A 176 -10.57 -17.88 -0.67
C ILE A 176 -11.84 -18.21 0.14
N HIS A 177 -11.93 -19.43 0.65
CA HIS A 177 -13.05 -19.87 1.48
C HIS A 177 -13.06 -19.10 2.80
N ASN A 178 -11.89 -18.91 3.42
CA ASN A 178 -11.74 -18.09 4.62
C ASN A 178 -12.17 -16.64 4.35
N LYS A 179 -11.71 -16.03 3.25
CA LYS A 179 -12.13 -14.67 2.87
C LYS A 179 -13.64 -14.54 2.67
N SER A 180 -14.25 -15.49 1.95
CA SER A 180 -15.68 -15.48 1.65
C SER A 180 -16.51 -15.58 2.94
N ARG A 181 -16.16 -16.54 3.82
CA ARG A 181 -16.78 -16.67 5.16
C ARG A 181 -16.50 -15.45 6.04
N PHE A 182 -15.32 -14.85 5.92
CA PHE A 182 -14.97 -13.69 6.72
C PHE A 182 -15.81 -12.48 6.34
N ILE A 183 -16.12 -12.28 5.05
CA ILE A 183 -16.97 -11.17 4.59
C ILE A 183 -18.44 -11.34 5.02
N SER A 184 -18.94 -12.57 5.12
CA SER A 184 -20.35 -12.78 5.49
C SER A 184 -20.65 -12.28 6.91
N MET A 185 -19.73 -12.47 7.87
CA MET A 185 -19.92 -12.05 9.27
C MET A 185 -20.13 -10.53 9.47
N PRO A 186 -19.23 -9.63 9.03
CA PRO A 186 -19.46 -8.19 9.12
C PRO A 186 -20.63 -7.76 8.24
N SER A 187 -20.87 -8.42 7.10
CA SER A 187 -22.03 -8.11 6.24
C SER A 187 -23.36 -8.32 6.97
N GLU A 188 -23.52 -9.44 7.67
CA GLU A 188 -24.71 -9.71 8.49
C GLU A 188 -24.84 -8.70 9.63
N LYS A 189 -23.73 -8.37 10.29
CA LYS A 189 -23.69 -7.42 11.41
C LYS A 189 -24.06 -6.00 10.99
N LEU A 190 -23.57 -5.55 9.84
CA LEU A 190 -23.93 -4.25 9.25
C LEU A 190 -25.40 -4.19 8.85
N LYS A 191 -25.92 -5.26 8.21
CA LYS A 191 -27.34 -5.36 7.85
C LYS A 191 -28.24 -5.33 9.09
N ALA A 192 -27.83 -5.99 10.17
CA ALA A 192 -28.55 -5.95 11.45
C ALA A 192 -28.55 -4.54 12.09
N ALA A 193 -27.56 -3.72 11.77
CA ALA A 193 -27.46 -2.32 12.19
C ALA A 193 -28.09 -1.33 11.18
N ASP A 194 -28.97 -1.81 10.31
CA ASP A 194 -29.70 -1.02 9.29
C ASP A 194 -28.79 -0.34 8.26
N ILE A 195 -27.60 -0.90 8.00
CA ILE A 195 -26.67 -0.44 6.96
C ILE A 195 -26.86 -1.29 5.71
N PHE A 196 -27.02 -0.65 4.56
CA PHE A 196 -27.12 -1.36 3.29
C PHE A 196 -25.76 -1.97 2.91
N VAL A 197 -25.75 -3.26 2.57
CA VAL A 197 -24.54 -3.96 2.16
C VAL A 197 -24.73 -4.60 0.79
N LYS A 198 -23.77 -4.38 -0.11
CA LYS A 198 -23.63 -5.08 -1.39
C LYS A 198 -22.30 -5.85 -1.42
N GLN A 199 -22.27 -6.94 -2.16
CA GLN A 199 -21.02 -7.66 -2.44
C GLN A 199 -20.81 -7.70 -3.95
N ALA A 200 -19.63 -7.32 -4.40
CA ALA A 200 -19.25 -7.39 -5.80
C ALA A 200 -19.00 -8.83 -6.24
N ASN A 201 -18.94 -9.05 -7.56
CA ASN A 201 -18.51 -10.34 -8.10
C ASN A 201 -16.98 -10.49 -8.03
N ASN A 202 -16.23 -9.41 -8.26
CA ASN A 202 -14.77 -9.45 -8.41
C ASN A 202 -14.03 -8.23 -7.88
N ASP A 203 -14.54 -7.03 -8.10
CA ASP A 203 -13.92 -5.79 -7.64
C ASP A 203 -15.02 -4.84 -7.19
N ALA A 204 -14.92 -4.33 -5.96
CA ALA A 204 -15.89 -3.39 -5.41
C ALA A 204 -15.90 -2.07 -6.19
N ASP A 205 -14.78 -1.69 -6.80
CA ASP A 205 -14.63 -0.46 -7.58
C ASP A 205 -15.62 -0.39 -8.76
N VAL A 206 -16.05 -1.54 -9.29
CA VAL A 206 -17.03 -1.61 -10.39
C VAL A 206 -18.45 -1.25 -9.95
N LEU A 207 -18.76 -1.38 -8.66
CA LEU A 207 -20.09 -1.09 -8.11
C LEU A 207 -20.18 0.28 -7.44
N ILE A 208 -19.05 0.94 -7.20
CA ILE A 208 -18.98 2.29 -6.62
C ILE A 208 -18.91 3.28 -7.78
N ILE A 209 -20.05 3.85 -8.17
CA ILE A 209 -20.22 4.85 -9.24
C ILE A 209 -20.79 6.13 -8.64
#